data_AF-A0A351T496-F1
#
_entry.id   AF-A0A351T496-F1
#
_cell.length_a   1.000
_cell.length_b   1.000
_cell.length_c   1.000
_cell.angle_alpha   90.00
_cell.angle_beta   90.00
_cell.angle_gamma   90.00
#
_symmetry.space_group_name_H-M   'P 1'
#
loop_
_entity.id
_entity.type
_entity.pdbx_description
1 polymer ?
#
loop_
_entity_poly.entity_id
_entity_poly.type
_entity_poly.pdbx_seq_one_letter_code
_entity_poly.pdbx_strand_id
1 'polypeptide(L)' 'MSYVAPQEFAAKMIEAGESKIFMSAKDTLIRAYMAGAILALAAAFAVTITVNTGNPLVGALLFPVGFCLLYLLGF' A
#
# COMPACT_ATOMS: atom_id res chain seq x y z
N MET A 1 5.46 -22.20 -0.02
CA MET A 1 5.23 -20.97 -0.81
C MET A 1 4.02 -21.19 -1.66
N SER A 2 2.91 -20.52 -1.39
CA SER A 2 1.70 -20.72 -2.19
C SER A 2 1.80 -19.85 -3.44
N TYR A 3 2.58 -20.33 -4.41
CA TYR A 3 2.46 -19.85 -5.78
C TYR A 3 0.98 -19.92 -6.17
N VAL A 4 0.46 -18.86 -6.75
CA VAL A 4 -0.91 -18.78 -7.25
C VAL A 4 -0.84 -18.82 -8.76
N ALA A 5 -1.59 -19.72 -9.38
CA ALA A 5 -1.62 -19.80 -10.84
C ALA A 5 -2.19 -18.49 -11.43
N PRO A 6 -1.73 -18.03 -12.61
CA PRO A 6 -2.20 -16.77 -13.21
C PRO A 6 -3.72 -16.66 -13.32
N GLN A 7 -4.40 -17.77 -13.62
CA GLN A 7 -5.86 -17.83 -13.72
C GLN A 7 -6.54 -17.58 -12.36
N GLU A 8 -6.02 -18.19 -11.29
CA GLU A 8 -6.53 -17.99 -9.92
C GLU A 8 -6.22 -16.58 -9.41
N PHE A 9 -5.05 -16.03 -9.78
CA PHE A 9 -4.69 -14.67 -9.43
C PHE A 9 -5.64 -13.65 -10.08
N ALA A 10 -5.94 -13.83 -11.37
CA ALA A 10 -6.90 -12.98 -12.08
C ALA A 10 -8.29 -13.02 -11.42
N ALA A 11 -8.79 -14.22 -11.07
CA ALA A 11 -10.05 -14.36 -10.36
C ALA A 11 -10.06 -13.62 -9.00
N LYS A 12 -8.99 -13.76 -8.20
CA LYS A 12 -8.84 -13.03 -6.92
C LYS A 12 -8.79 -11.52 -7.08
N MET A 13 -8.16 -11.01 -8.15
CA MET A 13 -8.18 -9.58 -8.44
C MET A 13 -9.59 -9.07 -8.75
N ILE A 14 -10.39 -9.86 -9.47
CA ILE A 14 -11.80 -9.52 -9.78
C ILE A 14 -12.64 -9.49 -8.50
N GLU A 15 -12.56 -10.52 -7.65
CA GLU A 15 -13.28 -10.57 -6.37
C GLU A 15 -12.91 -9.39 -5.45
N ALA A 16 -11.62 -9.04 -5.39
CA ALA A 16 -11.16 -7.87 -4.64
C ALA A 16 -11.74 -6.56 -5.20
N GLY A 17 -11.90 -6.44 -6.52
CA GLY A 17 -12.55 -5.29 -7.15
C GLY A 17 -14.05 -5.22 -6.86
N GLU A 18 -14.75 -6.34 -7.00
CA GLU A 18 -16.19 -6.44 -6.74
C GLU A 18 -16.53 -6.02 -5.30
N SER A 19 -15.81 -6.56 -4.31
CA SER A 19 -16.00 -6.18 -2.90
C SER A 19 -15.79 -4.69 -2.62
N LYS A 20 -14.89 -4.01 -3.36
CA LYS A 20 -14.68 -2.56 -3.23
C LYS A 20 -15.82 -1.74 -3.83
N ILE A 21 -16.49 -2.23 -4.89
CA ILE A 21 -17.64 -1.54 -5.50
C ILE A 21 -18.85 -1.53 -4.55
N PHE A 22 -19.04 -2.57 -3.76
CA PHE A 22 -20.12 -2.66 -2.78
C PHE A 22 -19.83 -1.96 -1.44
N MET A 23 -18.67 -1.29 -1.32
CA MET A 23 -18.31 -0.55 -0.11
C MET A 23 -19.12 0.74 0.01
N SER A 24 -19.55 1.09 1.23
CA SER A 24 -20.27 2.34 1.46
C SER A 24 -19.37 3.55 1.16
N ALA A 25 -19.94 4.63 0.60
CA ALA A 25 -19.17 5.83 0.26
C ALA A 25 -18.39 6.40 1.46
N LYS A 26 -18.96 6.33 2.66
CA LYS A 26 -18.30 6.72 3.91
C LYS A 26 -17.05 5.89 4.17
N ASP A 27 -17.17 4.57 4.10
CA ASP A 27 -16.05 3.66 4.39
C ASP A 27 -14.97 3.78 3.30
N THR A 28 -15.37 3.96 2.04
CA THR A 28 -14.47 4.24 0.92
C THR A 28 -13.62 5.49 1.18
N LEU A 29 -14.26 6.60 1.56
CA LEU A 29 -13.55 7.85 1.85
C LEU A 29 -12.59 7.70 3.04
N ILE A 30 -13.07 7.12 4.15
CA ILE A 30 -12.24 6.93 5.35
C ILE A 30 -11.03 6.05 5.02
N ARG A 31 -11.24 4.90 4.37
CA ARG A 31 -10.16 3.98 4.00
C ARG A 31 -9.18 4.62 3.02
N ALA A 32 -9.66 5.38 2.04
CA ALA A 32 -8.80 6.10 1.10
C ALA A 32 -7.91 7.14 1.79
N TYR A 33 -8.46 7.92 2.74
CA TYR A 33 -7.67 8.89 3.50
C TYR A 33 -6.63 8.21 4.38
N MET A 34 -6.99 7.12 5.06
CA MET A 34 -6.04 6.36 5.89
C MET A 34 -4.91 5.78 5.05
N ALA A 35 -5.24 5.19 3.88
CA ALA A 35 -4.24 4.68 2.95
C ALA A 35 -3.29 5.78 2.47
N GLY A 36 -3.86 6.92 2.06
CA GLY A 36 -3.09 8.08 1.61
C GLY A 36 -2.19 8.65 2.69
N ALA A 37 -2.68 8.75 3.93
CA ALA A 37 -1.89 9.24 5.06
C ALA A 37 -0.68 8.34 5.35
N ILE A 38 -0.87 7.02 5.34
CA ILE A 38 0.22 6.05 5.54
C ILE A 38 1.27 6.19 4.44
N LEU A 39 0.84 6.28 3.17
CA LEU A 39 1.77 6.39 2.05
C LEU A 39 2.52 7.74 2.06
N ALA A 40 1.85 8.82 2.43
CA ALA A 40 2.47 10.14 2.58
C ALA A 40 3.54 10.15 3.69
N LEU A 41 3.26 9.53 4.84
CA LEU A 41 4.22 9.37 5.93
C LEU A 41 5.43 8.51 5.51
N ALA A 42 5.20 7.42 4.76
CA ALA A 42 6.28 6.59 4.23
C ALA A 42 7.17 7.35 3.23
N ALA A 43 6.57 8.19 2.37
CA ALA A 43 7.31 9.06 1.45
C ALA A 43 8.15 10.11 2.22
N ALA A 44 7.55 10.79 3.19
CA ALA A 44 8.26 11.75 4.04
C ALA A 44 9.42 11.08 4.77
N PHE A 45 9.22 9.91 5.34
CA PHE A 45 10.26 9.09 5.98
C PHE A 45 11.41 8.77 5.02
N ALA A 46 11.12 8.27 3.81
CA ALA A 46 12.14 7.96 2.81
C ALA A 46 12.96 9.19 2.37
N VAL A 47 12.31 10.34 2.23
CA VAL A 47 12.97 11.63 1.95
C VAL A 47 13.86 12.03 3.12
N THR A 48 13.36 11.93 4.36
CA THR A 48 14.14 12.23 5.57
C THR A 48 15.39 11.37 5.66
N ILE A 49 15.29 10.07 5.38
CA ILE A 49 16.45 9.18 5.34
C ILE A 49 17.43 9.61 4.25
N THR A 50 16.95 9.87 3.04
CA THR A 50 17.80 10.30 1.92
C THR A 50 18.57 11.57 2.24
N VAL A 51 17.90 12.58 2.81
CA VAL A 51 18.50 13.88 3.15
C VAL A 51 19.50 13.76 4.30
N ASN A 52 19.16 13.04 5.37
CA ASN A 52 20.05 12.94 6.53
C ASN A 52 21.26 12.03 6.29
N THR A 53 21.14 11.03 5.42
CA THR A 53 22.24 10.09 5.12
C THR A 53 23.05 10.49 3.89
N GLY A 54 22.50 11.36 3.03
CA GLY A 54 23.06 11.66 1.71
C GLY A 54 23.01 10.47 0.73
N ASN A 55 22.33 9.37 1.07
CA ASN A 55 22.27 8.16 0.27
C ASN A 55 20.84 7.84 -0.20
N PRO A 56 20.49 8.14 -1.46
CA PRO A 56 19.17 7.85 -2.02
C PRO A 56 18.79 6.37 -2.04
N LEU A 57 19.78 5.46 -2.09
CA LEU A 57 19.50 4.01 -2.10
C LEU A 57 18.88 3.56 -0.78
N VAL A 58 19.30 4.14 0.36
CA VAL A 58 18.75 3.79 1.67
C VAL A 58 17.30 4.26 1.79
N GLY A 59 17.00 5.47 1.30
CA GLY A 59 15.62 5.97 1.25
C GLY A 59 14.72 5.09 0.38
N ALA A 60 15.19 4.72 -0.83
CA ALA A 60 14.46 3.85 -1.74
C ALA A 60 14.23 2.44 -1.16
N LEU A 61 15.20 1.89 -0.43
CA LEU A 61 15.09 0.59 0.24
C LEU A 61 14.04 0.60 1.35
N LEU A 62 13.87 1.72 2.04
CA LEU A 62 12.97 1.85 3.20
C LEU A 62 11.56 2.32 2.84
N PHE A 63 11.37 2.99 1.69
CA PHE A 63 10.04 3.42 1.21
C PHE A 63 8.95 2.32 1.19
N PRO A 64 9.25 1.05 0.79
CA PRO A 64 8.26 -0.02 0.76
C PRO A 64 7.58 -0.33 2.10
N VAL A 65 8.08 0.17 3.23
CA VAL A 65 7.41 0.03 4.54
C VAL A 65 5.97 0.54 4.51
N GLY A 66 5.69 1.58 3.71
CA GLY A 66 4.32 2.08 3.53
C GLY A 66 3.38 1.02 2.94
N PHE A 67 3.82 0.31 1.89
CA PHE A 67 3.03 -0.76 1.27
C PHE A 67 2.85 -1.96 2.20
N CYS A 68 3.87 -2.31 2.99
CA CYS A 68 3.74 -3.35 4.02
C CYS A 68 2.64 -2.99 5.02
N LEU A 69 2.58 -1.74 5.49
CA LEU A 69 1.54 -1.27 6.41
C LEU A 69 0.15 -1.27 5.76
N LEU A 70 0.03 -0.82 4.51
CA LEU A 70 -1.24 -0.87 3.78
C LEU A 70 -1.78 -2.30 3.67
N TYR A 71 -0.91 -3.25 3.32
CA TYR A 71 -1.30 -4.65 3.18
C TYR A 71 -1.70 -5.29 4.52
N LEU A 72 -0.94 -5.03 5.59
CA LEU A 72 -1.21 -5.58 6.92
C LEU A 72 -2.49 -5.01 7.56
N LEU A 73 -2.80 -3.73 7.28
CA LEU A 73 -3.98 -3.05 7.81
C LEU A 73 -5.21 -3.20 6.90
N GLY A 74 -5.05 -3.78 5.70
CA GLY A 74 -6.13 -4.09 4.78
C GLY A 74 -6.78 -2.85 4.14
N PHE A 75 -5.97 -1.86 3.77
CA PHE A 75 -6.41 -0.66 3.04
C PHE A 75 -6.43 -0.88 1.52
#